data_AF-A0A6I2WLG8-F1
#
_entry.id   AF-A0A6I2WLG8-F1
#
_cell.length_a   1.000
_cell.length_b   1.000
_cell.length_c   1.000
_cell.angle_alpha   90.00
_cell.angle_beta   90.00
_cell.angle_gamma   90.00
#
_symmetry.space_group_name_H-M   'P 1'
#
loop_
_entity.id
_entity.type
_entity.pdbx_description
1 polymer ?
#
loop_
_entity_poly.entity_id
_entity_poly.type
_entity_poly.pdbx_seq_one_letter_code
_entity_poly.pdbx_strand_id
1 'polypeptide(L)'
;MAEKKSTAAQVNDQYVTAILVTHNGVTWLSEVVASLSSQKHLPDQIIAVDNGSIDGSVKLLSNAGIPVIKQSKSAGFGSAVATAVA
;
A
#
# COMPACT_ATOMS: atom_id res chain seq x y z
N MET A 1 7.04 42.87 -2.22
CA MET A 1 6.15 41.70 -2.29
C MET A 1 6.76 40.64 -1.39
N ALA A 2 6.19 40.40 -0.21
CA ALA A 2 6.75 39.47 0.78
C ALA A 2 6.16 38.08 0.54
N GLU A 3 7.02 37.13 0.20
CA GLU A 3 6.68 35.73 -0.01
C GLU A 3 6.32 35.10 1.35
N LYS A 4 5.06 34.70 1.49
CA LYS A 4 4.52 34.09 2.70
C LYS A 4 5.05 32.65 2.76
N LYS A 5 6.19 32.43 3.41
CA LYS A 5 6.67 31.09 3.77
C LYS A 5 5.60 30.42 4.64
N SER A 6 4.82 29.50 4.04
CA SER A 6 3.98 28.60 4.81
C SER A 6 4.87 27.77 5.72
N THR A 7 4.75 27.99 7.02
CA THR A 7 5.25 27.08 8.05
C THR A 7 4.39 25.80 8.00
N ALA A 8 4.62 24.94 7.01
CA ALA A 8 4.22 23.55 7.14
C ALA A 8 5.12 22.98 8.25
N ALA A 9 4.51 22.54 9.35
CA ALA A 9 5.24 21.79 10.37
C ALA A 9 6.07 20.71 9.65
N GLN A 10 7.38 20.69 9.87
CA GLN A 10 8.22 19.62 9.35
C GLN A 10 7.77 18.34 10.04
N VAL A 11 6.96 17.57 9.35
CA VAL A 11 6.54 16.21 9.73
C VAL A 11 7.74 15.30 9.46
N ASN A 12 8.85 15.53 10.16
CA ASN A 12 10.11 14.85 9.89
C ASN A 12 10.25 13.51 10.62
N ASP A 13 9.20 13.06 11.31
CA ASP A 13 9.22 11.83 12.10
C ASP A 13 7.81 11.22 12.21
N GLN A 14 7.16 10.98 11.08
CA GLN A 14 5.96 10.15 11.05
C GLN A 14 6.29 8.87 10.32
N TYR A 15 6.17 7.75 11.03
CA TYR A 15 6.25 6.44 10.43
C TYR A 15 4.96 6.17 9.64
N VAL A 16 5.08 6.01 8.33
CA VAL A 16 3.96 5.83 7.42
C VAL A 16 3.96 4.41 6.87
N THR A 17 2.92 3.64 7.21
CA THR A 17 2.64 2.34 6.57
C THR A 17 1.59 2.52 5.48
N ALA A 18 1.95 2.17 4.24
CA ALA A 18 1.00 2.04 3.14
C ALA A 18 0.42 0.62 3.10
N ILE A 19 -0.91 0.53 3.15
CA ILE A 19 -1.63 -0.76 3.14
C ILE A 19 -2.36 -0.90 1.81
N LEU A 20 -2.02 -1.95 1.06
CA LEU A 20 -2.63 -2.27 -0.23
C LEU A 20 -3.55 -3.48 -0.10
N VAL A 21 -4.87 -3.26 -0.04
CA VAL A 21 -5.85 -4.35 -0.06
C VAL A 21 -6.19 -4.70 -1.52
N THR A 22 -6.12 -5.97 -1.88
CA THR A 22 -6.39 -6.45 -3.25
C THR A 22 -7.29 -7.67 -3.29
N HIS A 23 -8.12 -7.75 -4.34
CA HIS A 23 -8.90 -8.92 -4.71
C HIS A 23 -9.06 -8.92 -6.24
N ASN A 24 -8.37 -9.83 -6.91
CA ASN A 24 -8.33 -9.92 -8.38
C ASN A 24 -7.99 -8.59 -9.06
N GLY A 25 -6.87 -7.97 -8.62
CA GLY A 25 -6.42 -6.67 -9.08
C GLY A 25 -5.30 -6.67 -10.12
N VAL A 26 -4.93 -7.81 -10.72
CA VAL A 26 -3.68 -7.99 -11.48
C VAL A 26 -3.50 -6.95 -12.60
N THR A 27 -4.60 -6.51 -13.22
CA THR A 27 -4.60 -5.50 -14.27
C THR A 27 -4.07 -4.14 -13.82
N TRP A 28 -4.27 -3.76 -12.55
CA TRP A 28 -3.90 -2.44 -12.02
C TRP A 28 -2.65 -2.48 -11.13
N LEU A 29 -2.29 -3.65 -10.59
CA LEU A 29 -1.24 -3.72 -9.58
C LEU A 29 0.14 -3.27 -10.09
N SER A 30 0.47 -3.47 -11.36
CA SER A 30 1.73 -2.96 -11.93
C SER A 30 1.83 -1.44 -11.84
N GLU A 31 0.74 -0.73 -12.14
CA GLU A 31 0.69 0.73 -12.05
C GLU A 31 0.71 1.20 -10.59
N VAL A 32 0.00 0.51 -9.70
CA VAL A 32 0.00 0.81 -8.26
C VAL A 32 1.40 0.64 -7.66
N VAL A 33 2.11 -0.44 -7.99
CA VAL A 33 3.49 -0.67 -7.56
C VAL A 33 4.41 0.44 -8.07
N ALA A 34 4.32 0.78 -9.35
CA ALA A 34 5.12 1.87 -9.93
C ALA A 34 4.82 3.23 -9.27
N SER A 35 3.54 3.49 -8.95
CA SER A 35 3.12 4.70 -8.26
C SER A 35 3.68 4.76 -6.84
N LEU A 36 3.63 3.66 -6.08
CA LEU A 36 4.19 3.58 -4.73
C LEU A 36 5.71 3.79 -4.73
N SER A 37 6.42 3.21 -5.71
CA SER A 37 7.88 3.36 -5.85
C SER A 37 8.32 4.74 -6.36
N SER A 38 7.41 5.54 -6.93
CA SER A 38 7.72 6.88 -7.49
C SER A 38 7.27 8.03 -6.59
N GLN A 39 6.77 7.75 -5.39
CA GLN A 39 6.40 8.79 -4.43
C GLN A 39 7.60 9.65 -4.06
N LYS A 40 7.38 10.97 -3.90
CA LYS A 40 8.42 11.92 -3.44
C LYS A 40 8.94 11.58 -2.04
N HIS A 41 8.06 11.04 -1.20
CA HIS A 41 8.37 10.47 0.10
C HIS A 41 7.86 9.04 0.10
N LEU A 42 8.78 8.08 0.17
CA LEU A 42 8.41 6.67 0.24
C LEU A 42 7.78 6.38 1.61
N PRO A 43 6.73 5.55 1.67
CA PRO A 43 6.27 4.99 2.93
C PRO A 43 7.41 4.21 3.59
N ASP A 44 7.51 4.28 4.92
CA ASP A 44 8.47 3.49 5.70
C ASP A 44 8.19 1.99 5.59
N GLN A 45 6.93 1.64 5.32
CA GLN A 45 6.50 0.26 5.13
C GLN A 45 5.39 0.17 4.10
N ILE A 46 5.41 -0.91 3.30
CA ILE A 46 4.31 -1.28 2.41
C ILE A 46 3.89 -2.70 2.77
N ILE A 47 2.59 -2.91 3.02
CA ILE A 47 2.01 -4.23 3.29
C ILE A 47 0.85 -4.42 2.33
N ALA A 48 0.82 -5.55 1.62
CA ALA A 48 -0.34 -5.94 0.84
C ALA A 48 -1.19 -6.96 1.61
N VAL A 49 -2.51 -6.88 1.45
CA VAL A 49 -3.46 -7.87 1.95
C VAL A 49 -4.30 -8.37 0.80
N ASP A 50 -4.19 -9.65 0.50
CA ASP A 50 -4.88 -10.32 -0.59
C ASP A 50 -6.10 -11.08 -0.06
N ASN A 51 -7.30 -10.70 -0.50
CA ASN A 51 -8.55 -11.35 -0.09
C ASN A 51 -8.90 -12.51 -1.04
N GLY A 52 -7.96 -13.42 -1.29
CA GLY A 52 -8.20 -14.63 -2.08
C GLY A 52 -8.29 -14.37 -3.58
N SER A 53 -7.29 -13.69 -4.13
CA SER A 53 -7.18 -13.50 -5.58
C SER A 53 -6.81 -14.81 -6.29
N ILE A 54 -7.29 -14.96 -7.52
CA ILE A 54 -7.06 -16.12 -8.41
C ILE A 54 -6.49 -15.73 -9.77
N ASP A 55 -6.18 -14.45 -9.97
CA ASP A 55 -5.78 -13.84 -11.25
C ASP A 55 -4.27 -13.59 -11.37
N GLY A 56 -3.48 -14.03 -10.38
CA GLY A 56 -2.03 -13.78 -10.32
C GLY A 56 -1.63 -12.53 -9.53
N SER A 57 -2.57 -11.80 -8.92
CA SER A 57 -2.29 -10.61 -8.09
C SER A 57 -1.21 -10.84 -7.02
N VAL A 58 -1.31 -11.94 -6.26
CA VAL A 58 -0.33 -12.32 -5.23
C VAL A 58 1.07 -12.48 -5.84
N LYS A 59 1.16 -13.17 -6.98
CA LYS A 59 2.44 -13.44 -7.65
C LYS A 59 3.09 -12.15 -8.11
N LEU A 60 2.31 -11.23 -8.67
CA LEU A 60 2.78 -9.91 -9.08
C LEU A 60 3.32 -9.12 -7.88
N LEU A 61 2.58 -9.07 -6.77
CA LEU A 61 3.01 -8.36 -5.55
C LEU A 61 4.26 -8.96 -4.91
N SER A 62 4.34 -10.29 -4.85
CA SER A 62 5.53 -10.98 -4.35
C SER A 62 6.75 -10.71 -5.23
N ASN A 63 6.59 -10.69 -6.56
CA ASN A 63 7.66 -10.34 -7.50
C ASN A 63 8.11 -8.88 -7.37
N ALA A 64 7.21 -7.98 -6.97
CA ALA A 64 7.51 -6.59 -6.68
C ALA A 64 8.22 -6.39 -5.31
N GLY A 65 8.44 -7.47 -4.55
CA GLY A 65 9.07 -7.40 -3.23
C GLY A 65 8.15 -6.88 -2.13
N ILE A 66 6.84 -6.76 -2.38
CA ILE A 66 5.87 -6.30 -1.38
C ILE A 66 5.41 -7.51 -0.53
N PRO A 67 5.54 -7.46 0.81
CA PRO A 67 4.99 -8.49 1.69
C PRO A 67 3.48 -8.62 1.52
N VAL A 68 2.98 -9.86 1.35
CA VAL A 68 1.55 -10.13 1.12
C VAL A 68 0.99 -11.02 2.23
N ILE A 69 -0.01 -10.51 2.94
CA ILE A 69 -0.84 -11.29 3.86
C ILE A 69 -2.04 -11.84 3.07
N LYS A 70 -2.24 -13.16 3.09
CA LYS A 70 -3.38 -13.79 2.40
C LYS A 70 -4.54 -14.00 3.36
N GLN A 71 -5.75 -13.71 2.90
CA GLN A 71 -6.99 -13.87 3.64
C GLN A 71 -8.07 -14.56 2.80
N SER A 72 -9.14 -14.97 3.47
CA SER A 72 -10.34 -15.48 2.82
C SER A 72 -10.98 -14.41 1.93
N LYS A 73 -11.57 -14.84 0.81
CA LYS A 73 -12.44 -14.00 -0.04
C LYS A 73 -13.63 -13.39 0.70
N SER A 74 -14.05 -13.99 1.82
CA SER A 74 -15.11 -13.45 2.67
C SER A 74 -14.64 -12.32 3.60
N ALA A 75 -13.33 -12.05 3.70
CA ALA A 75 -12.81 -10.95 4.49
C ALA A 75 -13.19 -9.61 3.85
N GLY A 76 -13.81 -8.73 4.64
CA GLY A 76 -14.10 -7.36 4.22
C GLY A 76 -12.86 -6.47 4.28
N PHE A 77 -12.93 -5.30 3.64
CA PHE A 77 -11.85 -4.31 3.64
C PHE A 77 -11.36 -3.94 5.05
N GLY A 78 -12.27 -3.72 6.01
CA GLY A 78 -11.90 -3.39 7.39
C GLY A 78 -11.12 -4.51 8.09
N SER A 79 -11.48 -5.77 7.82
CA SER A 79 -10.73 -6.93 8.31
C SER A 79 -9.32 -6.97 7.72
N ALA A 80 -9.19 -6.65 6.43
CA ALA A 80 -7.90 -6.61 5.75
C ALA A 80 -6.99 -5.53 6.32
N VAL A 81 -7.50 -4.31 6.50
CA VAL A 81 -6.76 -3.22 7.14
C VAL A 81 -6.37 -3.59 8.57
N ALA A 82 -7.31 -4.12 9.37
CA ALA A 82 -7.03 -4.56 10.74
C ALA A 82 -5.91 -5.60 10.80
N THR A 83 -5.82 -6.49 9.80
CA THR A 83 -4.77 -7.52 9.74
C THR A 83 -3.40 -6.93 9.40
N ALA A 84 -3.35 -5.84 8.62
CA ALA A 84 -2.10 -5.18 8.27
C ALA A 84 -1.54 -4.29 9.40
N VAL A 85 -2.40 -3.80 10.30
CA VAL A 85 -2.01 -2.92 11.43
C VAL A 85 -1.86 -3.65 12.77
N ALA A 86 -2.21 -4.94 12.83
CA ALA A 86 -2.13 -5.76 14.04
C ALA A 86 -0.67 -6.09 14.38
#